data_AF-A0A7Y0MDM0-F1
#
_entry.id   AF-A0A7Y0MDM0-F1
#
_cell.length_a   1.000
_cell.length_b   1.000
_cell.length_c   1.000
_cell.angle_alpha   90.00
_cell.angle_beta   90.00
_cell.angle_gamma   90.00
#
_symmetry.space_group_name_H-M   'P 1'
#
loop_
_entity.id
_entity.type
_entity.pdbx_description
1 polymer ?
#
loop_
_entity_poly.entity_id
_entity_poly.type
_entity_poly.pdbx_seq_one_letter_code
_entity_poly.pdbx_strand_id
1 'polypeptide(L)'
;MGTGKTVPLWQRVLAWLANLVRLAALLSCVAAAAWFGPAEVFRFVAVFLGLLLPRWAKAPAGFDFSFGLTVLVAAWSGVLGWYEALRWWDVGVHFLTTGAIAAMAYFVCSRFGIVPGIRETAVPRRSARLVLLPLAFGVATAAWWELWEWFGHNFLSEDIFVGYDDTILDLAAGTLGSLLAGGVMAWWSSRRAGIAGQESSTRIG
;
A
#
# COMPACT_ATOMS: atom_id res chain seq x y z
N MET A 1 -1.53 38.88 -3.00
CA MET A 1 -0.38 38.09 -2.52
C MET A 1 -0.91 36.91 -1.73
N GLY A 2 -0.89 35.71 -2.30
CA GLY A 2 -1.47 34.52 -1.68
C GLY A 2 -0.69 34.11 -0.44
N THR A 3 -1.36 34.02 0.70
CA THR A 3 -0.83 33.38 1.91
C THR A 3 -0.55 31.92 1.58
N GLY A 4 0.67 31.60 1.17
CA GLY A 4 1.09 30.21 0.94
C GLY A 4 0.95 29.47 2.26
N LYS A 5 -0.13 28.70 2.44
CA LYS A 5 -0.33 27.87 3.63
C LYS A 5 0.91 26.97 3.76
N THR A 6 1.73 27.25 4.76
CA THR A 6 2.97 26.50 4.99
C THR A 6 2.61 25.06 5.27
N VAL A 7 3.19 24.12 4.51
CA VAL A 7 3.01 22.68 4.75
C VAL A 7 3.45 22.36 6.19
N PRO A 8 2.59 21.73 7.02
CA PRO A 8 2.92 21.41 8.41
C PRO A 8 4.22 20.60 8.54
N LEU A 9 4.99 20.84 9.60
CA LEU A 9 6.28 20.17 9.84
C LEU A 9 6.18 18.64 9.74
N TRP A 10 5.15 18.05 10.36
CA TRP A 10 4.95 16.60 10.35
C TRP A 10 4.76 16.01 8.94
N GLN A 11 4.14 16.74 8.00
CA GLN A 11 4.01 16.28 6.61
C GLN A 11 5.36 16.28 5.89
N ARG A 12 6.21 17.27 6.20
CA ARG A 12 7.58 17.33 5.66
C ARG A 12 8.42 16.19 6.21
N VAL A 13 8.34 15.93 7.53
CA VAL A 13 9.04 14.80 8.17
C VAL A 13 8.62 13.47 7.52
N LEU A 14 7.33 13.21 7.35
CA LEU A 14 6.85 11.98 6.69
C LEU A 14 7.33 11.87 5.24
N ALA A 15 7.37 12.98 4.49
CA ALA A 15 7.91 12.97 3.14
C ALA A 15 9.42 12.65 3.11
N TRP A 16 10.19 13.14 4.08
CA TRP A 16 11.59 12.78 4.25
C TRP A 16 11.76 11.32 4.61
N LEU A 17 10.98 10.79 5.56
CA LEU A 17 10.99 9.38 5.92
C LEU A 17 10.66 8.48 4.71
N ALA A 18 9.67 8.85 3.89
CA ALA A 18 9.39 8.13 2.65
C ALA A 18 10.58 8.16 1.67
N ASN A 19 11.34 9.26 1.59
CA ASN A 19 12.56 9.30 0.78
C ASN A 19 13.62 8.34 1.30
N LEU A 20 13.79 8.27 2.62
CA LEU A 20 14.72 7.33 3.25
C LEU A 20 14.34 5.88 2.98
N VAL A 21 13.06 5.55 3.00
CA VAL A 21 12.58 4.20 2.63
C VAL A 21 12.91 3.86 1.18
N ARG A 22 12.76 4.81 0.24
CA ARG A 22 13.15 4.58 -1.17
C ARG A 22 14.65 4.44 -1.35
N LEU A 23 15.43 5.23 -0.62
CA LEU A 23 16.89 5.08 -0.60
C LEU A 23 17.27 3.70 -0.04
N ALA A 24 16.62 3.25 1.03
CA ALA A 24 16.81 1.92 1.57
C ALA A 24 16.47 0.82 0.55
N ALA A 25 15.35 0.94 -0.19
CA ALA A 25 15.01 0.01 -1.26
C ALA A 25 16.05 0.00 -2.40
N LEU A 26 16.60 1.16 -2.77
CA LEU A 26 17.68 1.25 -3.76
C LEU A 26 18.97 0.59 -3.24
N LEU A 27 19.34 0.83 -1.99
CA LEU A 27 20.47 0.17 -1.35
C LEU A 27 20.25 -1.35 -1.21
N SER A 28 19.02 -1.80 -0.98
CA SER A 28 18.65 -3.21 -1.02
C SER A 28 18.87 -3.84 -2.39
N CYS A 29 18.66 -3.11 -3.50
CA CYS A 29 19.01 -3.61 -4.84
C CYS A 29 20.52 -3.86 -4.97
N VAL A 30 21.34 -2.93 -4.47
CA VAL A 30 22.80 -3.09 -4.47
C VAL A 30 23.22 -4.26 -3.57
N ALA A 31 22.63 -4.38 -2.39
CA ALA A 31 22.90 -5.47 -1.47
C ALA A 31 22.50 -6.83 -2.08
N ALA A 32 21.33 -6.91 -2.72
CA ALA A 32 20.88 -8.10 -3.44
C ALA A 32 21.87 -8.55 -4.52
N ALA A 33 22.39 -7.60 -5.30
CA ALA A 33 23.36 -7.89 -6.36
C ALA A 33 24.74 -8.31 -5.82
N ALA A 34 25.13 -7.82 -4.64
CA ALA A 34 26.43 -8.09 -4.05
C ALA A 34 26.48 -9.37 -3.20
N TRP A 35 25.40 -9.73 -2.50
CA TRP A 35 25.40 -10.80 -1.48
C TRP A 35 24.36 -11.89 -1.68
N PHE A 36 23.37 -11.70 -2.55
CA PHE A 36 22.28 -12.67 -2.72
C PHE A 36 22.31 -13.24 -4.13
N GLY A 37 21.28 -13.01 -4.94
CA GLY A 37 21.22 -13.53 -6.29
C GLY A 37 20.19 -12.81 -7.17
N PRO A 38 20.06 -13.20 -8.45
CA PRO A 38 19.21 -12.51 -9.42
C PRO A 38 17.74 -12.39 -8.99
N ALA A 39 17.17 -13.42 -8.35
CA ALA A 39 15.80 -13.40 -7.84
C ALA A 39 15.57 -12.25 -6.85
N GLU A 40 16.51 -12.04 -5.93
CA GLU A 40 16.45 -10.95 -4.96
C GLU A 40 16.65 -9.57 -5.58
N VAL A 41 17.49 -9.49 -6.61
CA VAL A 41 17.64 -8.26 -7.39
C VAL A 41 16.31 -7.90 -8.07
N PHE A 42 15.66 -8.86 -8.72
CA PHE A 42 14.34 -8.62 -9.34
C PHE A 42 13.29 -8.21 -8.32
N ARG A 43 13.25 -8.86 -7.14
CA ARG A 43 12.36 -8.52 -6.03
C ARG A 43 12.55 -7.07 -5.60
N PHE A 44 13.77 -6.64 -5.30
CA PHE A 44 14.02 -5.28 -4.82
C PHE A 44 13.89 -4.22 -5.91
N VAL A 45 14.16 -4.54 -7.18
CA VAL A 45 13.84 -3.64 -8.31
C VAL A 45 12.33 -3.44 -8.41
N ALA A 46 11.52 -4.51 -8.33
CA ALA A 46 10.06 -4.41 -8.33
C ALA A 46 9.55 -3.57 -7.14
N VAL A 47 10.10 -3.80 -5.94
CA VAL A 47 9.82 -2.98 -4.75
C VAL A 47 10.13 -1.52 -5.00
N PHE A 48 11.36 -1.20 -5.43
CA PHE A 48 11.78 0.18 -5.68
C PHE A 48 10.88 0.89 -6.67
N LEU A 49 10.54 0.25 -7.80
CA LEU A 49 9.60 0.79 -8.79
C LEU A 49 8.21 1.00 -8.19
N GLY A 50 7.71 0.05 -7.40
CA GLY A 50 6.46 0.17 -6.67
C GLY A 50 6.45 1.37 -5.71
N LEU A 51 7.56 1.67 -5.04
CA LEU A 51 7.68 2.82 -4.13
C LEU A 51 7.66 4.18 -4.83
N LEU A 52 7.72 4.22 -6.16
CA LEU A 52 7.54 5.44 -6.95
C LEU A 52 6.04 5.76 -7.17
N LEU A 53 5.16 4.75 -7.07
CA LEU A 53 3.73 4.89 -7.34
C LEU A 53 3.03 5.92 -6.42
N PRO A 54 3.25 5.95 -5.09
CA PRO A 54 2.58 6.93 -4.24
C PRO A 54 2.91 8.37 -4.64
N ARG A 55 4.13 8.65 -5.11
CA ARG A 55 4.52 10.00 -5.57
C ARG A 55 3.82 10.37 -6.86
N TRP A 56 3.85 9.46 -7.84
CA TRP A 56 3.23 9.67 -9.13
C TRP A 56 1.70 9.86 -9.01
N ALA A 57 1.08 9.08 -8.14
CA ALA A 57 -0.35 9.17 -7.81
C ALA A 57 -0.70 10.34 -6.87
N LYS A 58 0.30 11.09 -6.38
CA LYS A 58 0.15 12.21 -5.44
C LYS A 58 -0.57 11.80 -4.14
N ALA A 59 -0.27 10.61 -3.64
CA ALA A 59 -0.81 10.10 -2.39
C ALA A 59 -0.37 10.96 -1.18
N PRO A 60 -1.15 10.97 -0.08
CA PRO A 60 -0.76 11.70 1.14
C PRO A 60 0.57 11.21 1.70
N ALA A 61 1.42 12.12 2.20
CA ALA A 61 2.76 11.79 2.70
C ALA A 61 2.79 10.68 3.78
N GLY A 62 1.77 10.62 4.64
CA GLY A 62 1.66 9.54 5.64
C GLY A 62 1.39 8.18 5.01
N PHE A 63 0.54 8.12 3.99
CA PHE A 63 0.30 6.89 3.24
C PHE A 63 1.53 6.47 2.43
N ASP A 64 2.20 7.43 1.79
CA ASP A 64 3.43 7.19 1.04
C ASP A 64 4.53 6.54 1.90
N PHE A 65 4.77 7.09 3.10
CA PHE A 65 5.70 6.51 4.05
C PHE A 65 5.26 5.11 4.53
N SER A 66 4.01 4.95 4.95
CA SER A 66 3.53 3.67 5.48
C SER A 66 3.52 2.57 4.41
N PHE A 67 3.05 2.88 3.20
CA PHE A 67 3.06 1.96 2.06
C PHE A 67 4.48 1.49 1.76
N GLY A 68 5.42 2.43 1.68
CA GLY A 68 6.79 2.08 1.37
C GLY A 68 7.44 1.22 2.46
N LEU A 69 7.20 1.55 3.73
CA LEU A 69 7.73 0.77 4.84
C LEU A 69 7.15 -0.65 4.84
N THR A 70 5.84 -0.79 4.66
CA THR A 70 5.16 -2.09 4.59
C THR A 70 5.74 -2.96 3.47
N VAL A 71 5.83 -2.44 2.25
CA VAL A 71 6.32 -3.21 1.09
C VAL A 71 7.81 -3.57 1.26
N LEU A 72 8.63 -2.65 1.79
CA LEU A 72 10.05 -2.93 2.03
C LEU A 72 10.26 -4.00 3.10
N VAL A 73 9.49 -3.96 4.19
CA VAL A 73 9.52 -4.97 5.26
C VAL A 73 9.06 -6.33 4.73
N ALA A 74 7.99 -6.38 3.93
CA ALA A 74 7.53 -7.60 3.28
C ALA A 74 8.64 -8.23 2.39
N ALA A 75 9.33 -7.41 1.59
CA ALA A 75 10.42 -7.90 0.75
C ALA A 75 11.58 -8.48 1.57
N TRP A 76 12.00 -7.78 2.64
CA TRP A 76 13.06 -8.28 3.52
C TRP A 76 12.65 -9.50 4.34
N SER A 77 11.36 -9.64 4.67
CA SER A 77 10.84 -10.82 5.36
C SER A 77 11.08 -12.09 4.53
N GLY A 78 10.92 -12.01 3.20
CA GLY A 78 11.25 -13.11 2.29
C GLY A 78 12.75 -13.40 2.23
N VAL A 79 13.58 -12.36 2.09
CA VAL A 79 15.05 -12.49 2.03
C VAL A 79 15.63 -13.12 3.30
N LEU A 80 15.06 -12.78 4.46
CA LEU A 80 15.52 -13.26 5.76
C LEU A 80 14.85 -14.57 6.21
N GLY A 81 13.98 -15.15 5.39
CA GLY A 81 13.27 -16.40 5.71
C GLY A 81 12.26 -16.29 6.86
N TRP A 82 11.72 -15.09 7.12
CA TRP A 82 10.81 -14.87 8.25
C TRP A 82 9.45 -15.54 8.06
N TYR A 83 9.00 -15.73 6.82
CA TYR A 83 7.76 -16.42 6.52
C TYR A 83 7.81 -17.89 6.96
N GLU A 84 8.94 -18.55 6.71
CA GLU A 84 9.19 -19.93 7.16
C GLU A 84 9.37 -20.01 8.68
N ALA A 85 10.05 -19.02 9.26
CA ALA A 85 10.36 -19.02 10.69
C ALA A 85 9.15 -18.71 11.58
N LEU A 86 8.22 -17.88 11.11
CA LEU A 86 7.13 -17.31 11.91
C LEU A 86 5.80 -17.36 11.15
N ARG A 87 5.06 -18.47 11.28
CA ARG A 87 3.77 -18.67 10.58
C ARG A 87 2.74 -17.54 10.73
N TRP A 88 2.71 -16.84 11.87
CA TRP A 88 1.78 -15.73 12.09
C TRP A 88 2.25 -14.41 11.43
N TRP A 89 3.54 -14.30 11.14
CA TRP A 89 4.13 -13.12 10.51
C TRP A 89 3.61 -12.98 9.09
N ASP A 90 3.58 -14.09 8.37
CA ASP A 90 3.11 -14.19 7.01
C ASP A 90 1.68 -13.65 6.85
N VAL A 91 0.73 -14.22 7.59
CA VAL A 91 -0.66 -13.72 7.67
C VAL A 91 -0.74 -12.22 7.98
N GLY A 92 0.10 -11.72 8.90
CA GLY A 92 0.18 -10.31 9.25
C GLY A 92 0.69 -9.43 8.10
N VAL A 93 1.68 -9.90 7.36
CA VAL A 93 2.21 -9.23 6.17
C VAL A 93 1.20 -9.26 5.04
N HIS A 94 0.51 -10.37 4.80
CA HIS A 94 -0.58 -10.46 3.81
C HIS A 94 -1.70 -9.47 4.13
N PHE A 95 -2.10 -9.38 5.39
CA PHE A 95 -3.08 -8.39 5.86
C PHE A 95 -2.63 -6.95 5.54
N LEU A 96 -1.43 -6.56 5.98
CA LEU A 96 -0.97 -5.18 5.86
C LEU A 96 -0.63 -4.80 4.41
N THR A 97 0.08 -5.67 3.70
CA THR A 97 0.60 -5.42 2.35
C THR A 97 -0.54 -5.40 1.34
N THR A 98 -1.46 -6.36 1.40
CA THR A 98 -2.64 -6.36 0.52
C THR A 98 -3.50 -5.14 0.76
N GLY A 99 -3.75 -4.76 2.02
CA GLY A 99 -4.50 -3.54 2.35
C GLY A 99 -3.82 -2.27 1.82
N ALA A 100 -2.49 -2.19 1.93
CA ALA A 100 -1.71 -1.08 1.40
C ALA A 100 -1.76 -1.02 -0.14
N ILE A 101 -1.62 -2.16 -0.82
CA ILE A 101 -1.72 -2.26 -2.28
C ILE A 101 -3.14 -1.93 -2.75
N ALA A 102 -4.18 -2.39 -2.06
CA ALA A 102 -5.57 -2.05 -2.35
C ALA A 102 -5.84 -0.54 -2.32
N ALA A 103 -5.35 0.15 -1.29
CA ALA A 103 -5.44 1.60 -1.21
C ALA A 103 -4.60 2.30 -2.31
N MET A 104 -3.42 1.77 -2.62
CA MET A 104 -2.57 2.28 -3.70
C MET A 104 -3.27 2.13 -5.06
N ALA A 105 -3.89 0.98 -5.34
CA ALA A 105 -4.66 0.76 -6.56
C ALA A 105 -5.77 1.80 -6.71
N TYR A 106 -6.48 2.14 -5.63
CA TYR A 106 -7.45 3.24 -5.65
C TYR A 106 -6.82 4.58 -6.02
N PHE A 107 -5.68 4.95 -5.44
CA PHE A 107 -4.97 6.19 -5.78
C PHE A 107 -4.50 6.20 -7.24
N VAL A 108 -4.02 5.07 -7.76
CA VAL A 108 -3.63 4.92 -9.18
C VAL A 108 -4.84 5.08 -10.09
N CYS A 109 -5.94 4.38 -9.84
CA CYS A 109 -7.18 4.52 -10.61
C CYS A 109 -7.72 5.95 -10.57
N SER A 110 -7.61 6.62 -9.41
CA SER A 110 -7.99 8.02 -9.27
C SER A 110 -7.08 8.94 -10.10
N ARG A 111 -5.79 8.65 -10.14
CA ARG A 111 -4.82 9.43 -10.94
C ARG A 111 -5.11 9.35 -12.45
N PHE A 112 -5.62 8.22 -12.91
CA PHE A 112 -6.10 8.00 -14.28
C PHE A 112 -7.53 8.49 -14.55
N GLY A 113 -8.26 8.97 -13.53
CA GLY A 113 -9.64 9.42 -13.67
C GLY A 113 -10.69 8.29 -13.79
N ILE A 114 -10.32 7.04 -13.48
CA ILE A 114 -11.23 5.89 -13.50
C ILE A 114 -12.20 5.94 -12.30
N VAL A 115 -11.71 6.39 -11.15
CA VAL A 115 -12.50 6.57 -9.93
C VAL A 115 -12.36 8.00 -9.42
N PRO A 116 -13.37 8.54 -8.71
CA PRO A 116 -13.29 9.89 -8.14
C PRO A 116 -12.08 10.06 -7.22
N GLY A 117 -11.51 11.25 -7.21
CA GLY A 117 -10.49 11.65 -6.25
C GLY A 117 -10.93 11.50 -4.81
N ILE A 118 -10.02 11.08 -3.92
CA ILE A 118 -10.29 11.02 -2.48
C ILE A 118 -10.70 12.39 -1.90
N ARG A 119 -10.35 13.49 -2.57
CA ARG A 119 -10.67 14.87 -2.17
C ARG A 119 -11.99 15.38 -2.74
N GLU A 120 -12.58 14.69 -3.70
CA GLU A 120 -13.86 15.10 -4.29
C GLU A 120 -14.99 14.81 -3.30
N THR A 121 -15.75 15.85 -2.95
CA THR A 121 -16.78 15.80 -1.91
C THR A 121 -18.18 15.61 -2.48
N ALA A 122 -18.45 16.07 -3.71
CA ALA A 122 -19.75 15.98 -4.38
C ALA A 122 -19.96 14.62 -5.09
N VAL A 123 -19.61 13.52 -4.42
CA VAL A 123 -19.67 12.17 -4.99
C VAL A 123 -20.77 11.36 -4.30
N PRO A 124 -21.78 10.86 -5.02
CA PRO A 124 -22.80 9.99 -4.43
C PRO A 124 -22.20 8.73 -3.82
N ARG A 125 -22.69 8.35 -2.63
CA ARG A 125 -22.26 7.13 -1.90
C ARG A 125 -20.73 7.05 -1.69
N ARG A 126 -20.08 8.20 -1.51
CA ARG A 126 -18.61 8.34 -1.35
C ARG A 126 -18.00 7.35 -0.36
N SER A 127 -18.56 7.24 0.85
CA SER A 127 -18.04 6.34 1.89
C SER A 127 -18.10 4.88 1.46
N ALA A 128 -19.21 4.45 0.84
CA ALA A 128 -19.34 3.09 0.33
C ALA A 128 -18.32 2.80 -0.78
N ARG A 129 -18.09 3.74 -1.71
CA ARG A 129 -17.07 3.59 -2.76
C ARG A 129 -15.66 3.47 -2.20
N LEU A 130 -15.33 4.29 -1.19
CA LEU A 130 -14.02 4.27 -0.53
C LEU A 130 -13.78 2.97 0.27
N VAL A 131 -14.82 2.20 0.58
CA VAL A 131 -14.69 0.89 1.21
C VAL A 131 -14.69 -0.24 0.18
N LEU A 132 -15.70 -0.26 -0.70
CA LEU A 132 -15.94 -1.37 -1.63
C LEU A 132 -14.89 -1.47 -2.74
N LEU A 133 -14.35 -0.34 -3.23
CA LEU A 133 -13.34 -0.38 -4.30
C LEU A 133 -12.00 -0.89 -3.79
N PRO A 134 -11.41 -0.38 -2.69
CA PRO A 134 -10.23 -1.00 -2.09
C PRO A 134 -10.47 -2.47 -1.71
N LEU A 135 -11.64 -2.82 -1.16
CA LEU A 135 -11.97 -4.22 -0.89
C LEU A 135 -11.86 -5.09 -2.16
N ALA A 136 -12.49 -4.67 -3.26
CA ALA A 136 -12.44 -5.40 -4.52
C ALA A 136 -11.01 -5.50 -5.09
N PHE A 137 -10.25 -4.40 -5.06
CA PHE A 137 -8.84 -4.41 -5.47
C PHE A 137 -7.99 -5.34 -4.61
N GLY A 138 -8.26 -5.35 -3.31
CA GLY A 138 -7.61 -6.21 -2.34
C GLY A 138 -7.83 -7.70 -2.58
N VAL A 139 -9.10 -8.10 -2.72
CA VAL A 139 -9.46 -9.49 -3.03
C VAL A 139 -8.80 -9.94 -4.33
N ALA A 140 -8.83 -9.09 -5.37
CA ALA A 140 -8.17 -9.39 -6.64
C ALA A 140 -6.65 -9.48 -6.50
N THR A 141 -6.03 -8.61 -5.70
CA THR A 141 -4.58 -8.62 -5.43
C THR A 141 -4.16 -9.87 -4.67
N ALA A 142 -4.89 -10.24 -3.62
CA ALA A 142 -4.62 -11.44 -2.85
C ALA A 142 -4.75 -12.69 -3.74
N ALA A 143 -5.84 -12.82 -4.49
CA ALA A 143 -6.01 -13.94 -5.44
C ALA A 143 -4.91 -13.98 -6.51
N TRP A 144 -4.46 -12.82 -6.99
CA TRP A 144 -3.37 -12.76 -7.95
C TRP A 144 -2.02 -13.17 -7.33
N TRP A 145 -1.80 -12.84 -6.06
CA TRP A 145 -0.61 -13.24 -5.32
C TRP A 145 -0.54 -14.76 -5.16
N GLU A 146 -1.62 -15.40 -4.73
CA GLU A 146 -1.72 -16.87 -4.62
C GLU A 146 -1.45 -17.58 -5.96
N LEU A 147 -1.97 -17.03 -7.06
CA LEU A 147 -1.69 -17.56 -8.40
C LEU A 147 -0.21 -17.41 -8.77
N TRP A 148 0.44 -16.33 -8.32
CA TRP A 148 1.84 -16.08 -8.55
C TRP A 148 2.73 -17.02 -7.70
N GLU A 149 2.37 -17.30 -6.46
CA GLU A 149 3.06 -18.29 -5.62
C GLU A 149 2.90 -19.70 -6.16
N TRP A 150 1.68 -20.09 -6.55
CA TRP A 150 1.45 -21.34 -7.26
C TRP A 150 2.32 -21.44 -8.52
N PHE A 151 2.37 -20.39 -9.34
CA PHE A 151 3.22 -20.37 -10.53
C PHE A 151 4.71 -20.47 -10.16
N GLY A 152 5.16 -19.72 -9.15
CA GLY A 152 6.52 -19.74 -8.65
C GLY A 152 6.95 -21.13 -8.19
N HIS A 153 6.10 -21.79 -7.39
CA HIS A 153 6.32 -23.15 -6.91
C HIS A 153 6.46 -24.16 -8.06
N ASN A 154 5.57 -24.11 -9.05
CA ASN A 154 5.52 -25.10 -10.11
C ASN A 154 6.55 -24.87 -11.22
N PHE A 155 7.00 -23.63 -11.45
CA PHE A 155 7.81 -23.29 -12.62
C PHE A 155 9.14 -22.61 -12.30
N LEU A 156 9.38 -22.11 -11.08
CA LEU A 156 10.60 -21.38 -10.71
C LEU A 156 11.41 -22.10 -9.62
N SER A 157 10.80 -22.40 -8.47
CA SER A 157 11.44 -23.14 -7.36
C SER A 157 10.39 -23.76 -6.44
N GLU A 158 10.56 -25.02 -6.08
CA GLU A 158 9.72 -25.74 -5.11
C GLU A 158 9.84 -25.16 -3.67
N ASP A 159 10.87 -24.35 -3.40
CA ASP A 159 11.05 -23.67 -2.11
C ASP A 159 9.97 -22.60 -1.84
N ILE A 160 9.26 -22.14 -2.88
CA ILE A 160 8.11 -21.23 -2.72
C ILE A 160 6.97 -22.06 -2.12
N PHE A 161 6.60 -21.76 -0.88
CA PHE A 161 5.57 -22.53 -0.18
C PHE A 161 4.18 -22.29 -0.78
N VAL A 162 3.40 -23.36 -0.91
CA VAL A 162 2.00 -23.33 -1.34
C VAL A 162 1.24 -24.38 -0.55
N GLY A 163 0.12 -23.99 0.07
CA GLY A 163 -0.75 -24.91 0.81
C GLY A 163 -2.20 -24.44 0.83
N TYR A 164 -3.15 -25.37 0.94
CA TYR A 164 -4.57 -25.01 0.95
C TYR A 164 -4.92 -24.06 2.11
N ASP A 165 -4.52 -24.42 3.33
CA ASP A 165 -4.83 -23.60 4.51
C ASP A 165 -4.10 -22.24 4.45
N ASP A 166 -2.89 -22.24 3.89
CA ASP A 166 -2.04 -21.06 3.68
C ASP A 166 -2.74 -20.06 2.76
N THR A 167 -3.02 -20.49 1.54
CA THR A 167 -3.75 -19.73 0.53
C THR A 167 -5.09 -19.20 1.04
N ILE A 168 -5.86 -20.00 1.76
CA ILE A 168 -7.15 -19.55 2.29
C ILE A 168 -6.97 -18.50 3.40
N LEU A 169 -5.97 -18.67 4.28
CA LEU A 169 -5.68 -17.71 5.33
C LEU A 169 -5.16 -16.38 4.76
N ASP A 170 -4.36 -16.43 3.70
CA ASP A 170 -3.81 -15.24 3.05
C ASP A 170 -4.83 -14.47 2.25
N LEU A 171 -5.73 -15.18 1.55
CA LEU A 171 -6.91 -14.58 0.94
C LEU A 171 -7.79 -13.91 1.99
N ALA A 172 -8.04 -14.56 3.13
CA ALA A 172 -8.86 -14.01 4.20
C ALA A 172 -8.19 -12.79 4.85
N ALA A 173 -6.91 -12.88 5.18
CA ALA A 173 -6.12 -11.79 5.75
C ALA A 173 -6.04 -10.60 4.80
N GLY A 174 -5.72 -10.83 3.52
CA GLY A 174 -5.66 -9.79 2.50
C GLY A 174 -7.00 -9.10 2.28
N THR A 175 -8.10 -9.86 2.31
CA THR A 175 -9.48 -9.33 2.23
C THR A 175 -9.78 -8.40 3.41
N LEU A 176 -9.49 -8.85 4.64
CA LEU A 176 -9.72 -8.05 5.86
C LEU A 176 -8.84 -6.80 5.91
N GLY A 177 -7.58 -6.91 5.50
CA GLY A 177 -6.66 -5.78 5.42
C GLY A 177 -7.14 -4.72 4.43
N SER A 178 -7.72 -5.15 3.32
CA SER A 178 -8.28 -4.28 2.28
C SER A 178 -9.59 -3.61 2.71
N LEU A 179 -10.42 -4.34 3.46
CA LEU A 179 -11.60 -3.77 4.13
C LEU A 179 -11.19 -2.67 5.11
N LEU A 180 -10.18 -2.93 5.95
CA LEU A 180 -9.65 -1.94 6.90
C LEU A 180 -9.10 -0.71 6.16
N ALA A 181 -8.30 -0.91 5.12
CA ALA A 181 -7.73 0.18 4.33
C ALA A 181 -8.83 1.08 3.75
N GLY A 182 -9.87 0.50 3.15
CA GLY A 182 -11.02 1.24 2.65
C GLY A 182 -11.79 1.98 3.75
N GLY A 183 -11.97 1.35 4.91
CA GLY A 183 -12.56 1.98 6.10
C GLY A 183 -11.77 3.21 6.59
N VAL A 184 -10.45 3.09 6.67
CA VAL A 184 -9.55 4.20 7.04
C VAL A 184 -9.63 5.34 6.02
N MET A 185 -9.66 5.01 4.72
CA MET A 185 -9.84 6.01 3.66
C MET A 185 -11.17 6.76 3.79
N ALA A 186 -12.28 6.04 4.01
CA ALA A 186 -13.60 6.62 4.20
C ALA A 186 -13.66 7.51 5.46
N TRP A 187 -13.07 7.07 6.57
CA TRP A 187 -13.01 7.83 7.81
C TRP A 187 -12.19 9.13 7.65
N TRP A 188 -10.99 9.03 7.07
CA TRP A 188 -10.11 10.18 6.85
C TRP A 188 -10.74 11.22 5.92
N SER A 189 -11.38 10.73 4.87
CA SER A 189 -12.15 11.50 3.89
C SER A 189 -13.32 12.27 4.52
N SER A 190 -13.99 11.66 5.50
CA SER A 190 -15.11 12.26 6.24
C SER A 190 -14.64 13.37 7.19
N ARG A 191 -13.55 13.14 7.94
CA ARG A 191 -12.99 14.16 8.84
C ARG A 191 -12.58 15.43 8.12
N ARG A 192 -12.01 15.32 6.91
CA ARG A 192 -11.64 16.49 6.10
C ARG A 192 -12.84 17.27 5.57
N ALA A 193 -13.92 16.59 5.21
CA ALA A 193 -15.14 17.26 4.77
C ALA A 193 -15.77 18.09 5.91
N GLY A 194 -15.77 17.57 7.15
CA GLY A 194 -16.25 18.30 8.32
C GLY A 194 -15.48 19.59 8.61
N ILE A 195 -14.14 19.54 8.53
CA ILE A 195 -13.28 20.72 8.74
C ILE A 195 -13.57 21.80 7.68
N ALA A 196 -13.71 21.41 6.41
CA ALA A 196 -14.00 22.35 5.32
C ALA A 196 -15.37 23.04 5.48
N GLY A 197 -16.39 22.31 5.96
CA GLY A 197 -17.71 22.87 6.26
C GLY A 197 -17.70 23.90 7.38
N GLN A 198 -16.90 23.66 8.44
CA GLN A 198 -16.72 24.61 9.54
C GLN A 198 -16.03 25.91 9.09
N GLU A 199 -14.92 25.81 8.33
CA GLU A 199 -14.22 27.00 7.80
C GLU A 199 -15.12 27.85 6.88
N SER A 200 -16.04 27.22 6.14
CA SER A 200 -17.02 27.94 5.31
C SER A 200 -18.00 28.71 6.17
N SER A 201 -18.58 28.10 7.21
CA SER A 201 -19.58 28.71 8.09
C SER A 201 -19.03 29.94 8.83
N THR A 202 -17.79 29.88 9.32
CA THR A 202 -17.15 31.00 10.04
C THR A 202 -16.78 32.20 9.16
N ARG A 203 -16.78 32.07 7.83
CA ARG A 203 -16.49 33.21 6.92
C ARG A 203 -17.73 33.99 6.47
N ILE A 204 -18.92 33.45 6.70
CA ILE A 204 -20.19 34.03 6.25
C ILE A 204 -20.99 34.66 7.39
N GLY A 205 -20.53 34.52 8.64
CA GLY A 205 -21.05 35.23 9.82
C GLY A 205 -20.06 36.29 10.28
#